data_AF-A0A967QZB5-F1
#
_entry.id   AF-A0A967QZB5-F1
#
_cell.length_a   1.000
_cell.length_b   1.000
_cell.length_c   1.000
_cell.angle_alpha   90.00
_cell.angle_beta   90.00
_cell.angle_gamma   90.00
#
_symmetry.space_group_name_H-M   'P 1'
#
loop_
_entity.id
_entity.type
_entity.pdbx_description
1 polymer ?
#
loop_
_entity_poly.entity_id
_entity_poly.type
_entity_poly.pdbx_seq_one_letter_code
_entity_poly.pdbx_strand_id
1 'polypeptide(L)'
;LGESIEMRFIGDTVYMSSNFLAFMFPVDTPWIGIADAEQTSSTGFDMDAFSAEELLAVLQIVDADAEIVGTEEIDGVTSTHVRGEVSVEDLVDAGIDEMLADFDMTGGSVLEVDSFTIDVWVGDDGIPRRVLLAAEDAFEFSMDIRSVGEPVEVVAPPADQVTWMEDLVGDFGFEPA
;
A
#
# COMPACT_ATOMS: atom_id res chain seq x y z
N LEU A 1 10.54 -13.30 12.17
CA LEU A 1 11.44 -12.17 12.48
C LEU A 1 11.05 -11.08 11.50
N GLY A 2 10.34 -10.04 11.94
CA GLY A 2 9.87 -9.00 11.03
C GLY A 2 11.02 -8.08 10.69
N GLU A 3 11.63 -8.27 9.52
CA GLU A 3 12.57 -7.31 8.98
C GLU A 3 11.79 -6.06 8.57
N SER A 4 12.13 -4.91 9.16
CA SER A 4 11.49 -3.65 8.80
C SER A 4 12.14 -3.09 7.54
N ILE A 5 11.31 -2.77 6.55
CA ILE A 5 11.72 -2.07 5.33
C ILE A 5 11.36 -0.60 5.53
N GLU A 6 12.33 0.30 5.36
CA GLU A 6 12.08 1.74 5.27
C GLU A 6 12.11 2.14 3.79
N MET A 7 11.08 2.85 3.34
CA MET A 7 10.99 3.41 1.99
C MET A 7 10.78 4.92 2.07
N ARG A 8 11.44 5.68 1.18
CA ARG A 8 11.28 7.12 1.04
C ARG A 8 11.06 7.47 -0.43
N PHE A 9 9.91 8.08 -0.71
CA PHE A 9 9.54 8.56 -2.04
C PHE A 9 9.84 10.06 -2.10
N ILE A 10 10.78 10.48 -2.95
CA ILE A 10 11.21 11.88 -3.09
C ILE A 10 11.25 12.24 -4.57
N GLY A 11 10.24 12.98 -5.02
CA GLY A 11 10.02 13.18 -6.45
C GLY A 11 9.82 11.83 -7.12
N ASP A 12 10.62 11.56 -8.14
CA ASP A 12 10.59 10.33 -8.94
C ASP A 12 11.64 9.28 -8.47
N THR A 13 12.27 9.52 -7.32
CA THR A 13 13.26 8.61 -6.73
C THR A 13 12.71 7.90 -5.51
N VAL A 14 12.87 6.58 -5.47
CA VAL A 14 12.58 5.74 -4.30
C VAL A 14 13.89 5.32 -3.64
N TYR A 15 14.01 5.56 -2.34
CA TYR A 15 15.09 5.04 -1.51
C TYR A 15 14.56 3.94 -0.61
N MET A 16 15.20 2.78 -0.65
CA MET A 16 14.84 1.62 0.16
C MET A 16 15.99 1.24 1.10
N SER A 17 15.68 0.99 2.36
CA SER A 17 16.63 0.52 3.37
C SER A 17 16.06 -0.68 4.10
N SER A 18 16.79 -1.79 4.07
CA SER A 18 16.51 -2.97 4.87
C SER A 18 17.80 -3.76 5.08
N ASN A 19 17.91 -4.41 6.24
CA ASN A 19 19.03 -5.31 6.52
C ASN A 19 19.06 -6.51 5.55
N PHE A 20 17.90 -6.84 4.95
CA PHE A 20 17.79 -7.87 3.92
C PHE A 20 18.48 -7.47 2.59
N LEU A 21 18.50 -6.18 2.24
CA LEU A 21 19.09 -5.73 0.97
C LEU A 21 20.60 -5.96 0.93
N ALA A 22 21.29 -5.72 2.04
CA ALA A 22 22.72 -6.02 2.18
C ALA A 22 23.04 -7.53 2.17
N PHE A 23 22.03 -8.39 2.44
CA PHE A 23 22.16 -9.83 2.27
C PHE A 23 21.95 -10.27 0.82
N MET A 24 21.01 -9.64 0.11
CA MET A 24 20.65 -10.01 -1.26
C MET A 24 21.60 -9.43 -2.32
N PHE A 25 22.05 -8.20 -2.11
CA PHE A 25 22.95 -7.50 -3.03
C PHE A 25 24.32 -7.32 -2.36
N PRO A 26 25.43 -7.43 -3.11
CA PRO A 26 26.77 -7.19 -2.58
C PRO A 26 27.03 -5.68 -2.39
N VAL A 27 26.23 -5.03 -1.54
CA VAL A 27 26.32 -3.59 -1.25
C VAL A 27 26.75 -3.35 0.19
N ASP A 28 27.67 -2.41 0.37
CA ASP A 28 28.12 -1.95 1.69
C ASP A 28 27.29 -0.76 2.22
N THR A 29 26.34 -0.27 1.43
CA THR A 29 25.51 0.90 1.76
C THR A 29 24.16 0.50 2.35
N PRO A 30 23.63 1.26 3.31
CA PRO A 30 22.33 0.97 3.94
C PRO A 30 21.13 1.29 3.04
N TRP A 31 21.30 2.11 1.99
CA TRP A 31 20.24 2.47 1.07
C TRP A 31 20.50 1.97 -0.34
N ILE A 32 19.42 1.54 -1.00
CA ILE A 32 19.35 1.38 -2.44
C ILE A 32 18.46 2.49 -3.00
N GLY A 33 18.97 3.21 -4.00
CA GLY A 33 18.24 4.25 -4.74
C GLY A 33 17.74 3.72 -6.08
N ILE A 34 16.49 4.02 -6.41
CA ILE A 34 15.86 3.71 -7.70
C ILE A 34 15.39 5.05 -8.28
N ALA A 35 16.06 5.52 -9.33
CA ALA A 35 15.62 6.66 -10.13
C ALA A 35 14.58 6.21 -11.16
N ASP A 36 13.75 7.13 -11.67
CA ASP A 36 12.71 6.80 -12.66
C ASP A 36 11.78 5.70 -12.15
N ALA A 37 11.39 5.78 -10.87
CA ALA A 37 10.57 4.77 -10.23
C ALA A 37 9.17 4.67 -10.84
N GLU A 38 8.63 5.77 -11.39
CA GLU A 38 7.37 5.74 -12.16
C GLU A 38 7.47 4.85 -13.41
N GLN A 39 8.64 4.78 -14.05
CA GLN A 39 8.89 3.87 -15.19
C GLN A 39 9.36 2.48 -14.76
N THR A 40 9.99 2.38 -13.58
CA THR A 40 10.54 1.14 -13.00
C THR A 40 9.53 0.49 -12.05
N SER A 41 8.23 0.66 -12.31
CA SER A 41 7.11 0.20 -11.50
C SER A 41 6.98 -1.33 -11.46
N SER A 42 8.04 -2.02 -11.06
CA SER A 42 8.03 -3.41 -10.58
C SER A 42 7.95 -3.46 -9.06
N THR A 43 7.88 -2.32 -8.35
CA THR A 43 7.67 -2.31 -6.89
C THR A 43 6.20 -2.45 -6.49
N GLY A 44 5.25 -2.36 -7.44
CA GLY A 44 3.83 -2.78 -7.25
C GLY A 44 3.08 -2.11 -6.10
N PHE A 45 3.49 -0.93 -5.67
CA PHE A 45 2.92 -0.22 -4.51
C PHE A 45 2.47 1.17 -4.93
N ASP A 46 1.27 1.27 -5.49
CA ASP A 46 0.57 2.54 -5.66
C ASP A 46 -0.16 2.87 -4.37
N MET A 47 0.46 3.66 -3.48
CA MET A 47 -0.13 3.99 -2.16
C MET A 47 -1.44 4.77 -2.29
N ASP A 48 -1.68 5.46 -3.41
CA ASP A 48 -2.91 6.22 -3.64
C ASP A 48 -4.10 5.26 -3.88
N ALA A 49 -3.84 4.10 -4.52
CA ALA A 49 -4.81 3.01 -4.68
C ALA A 49 -5.33 2.43 -3.34
N PHE A 50 -4.60 2.65 -2.25
CA PHE A 50 -4.97 2.21 -0.88
C PHE A 50 -5.56 3.35 -0.04
N SER A 51 -5.90 4.47 -0.66
CA SER A 51 -6.55 5.56 0.05
C SER A 51 -7.96 5.14 0.48
N ALA A 52 -8.33 5.56 1.69
CA ALA A 52 -9.66 5.28 2.21
C ALA A 52 -10.78 5.90 1.34
N GLU A 53 -10.50 6.98 0.61
CA GLU A 53 -11.44 7.60 -0.32
C GLU A 53 -11.73 6.70 -1.51
N GLU A 54 -10.71 6.07 -2.11
CA GLU A 54 -10.90 5.13 -3.21
C GLU A 54 -11.62 3.86 -2.76
N LEU A 55 -11.28 3.33 -1.59
CA LEU A 55 -11.96 2.15 -1.05
C LEU A 55 -13.44 2.41 -0.71
N LEU A 56 -13.75 3.59 -0.18
CA LEU A 56 -15.15 4.02 -0.01
C LEU A 56 -15.86 4.21 -1.36
N ALA A 57 -15.15 4.66 -2.40
CA ALA A 57 -15.71 4.76 -3.74
C ALA A 57 -16.01 3.38 -4.34
N VAL A 58 -15.14 2.37 -4.11
CA VAL A 58 -15.39 0.97 -4.52
C VAL A 58 -16.72 0.49 -3.94
N LEU A 59 -16.93 0.65 -2.62
CA LEU A 59 -18.19 0.26 -1.96
C LEU A 59 -19.42 0.92 -2.60
N GLN A 60 -19.30 2.18 -3.05
CA GLN A 60 -20.39 2.89 -3.71
C GLN A 60 -20.61 2.43 -5.16
N ILE A 61 -19.54 2.14 -5.90
CA ILE A 61 -19.61 1.75 -7.31
C ILE A 61 -20.29 0.39 -7.47
N VAL A 62 -19.95 -0.56 -6.60
CA VAL A 62 -20.53 -1.92 -6.64
C VAL A 62 -21.87 -2.01 -5.91
N ASP A 63 -22.40 -0.89 -5.40
CA ASP A 63 -23.61 -0.85 -4.55
C ASP A 63 -23.52 -1.88 -3.40
N ALA A 64 -22.34 -1.99 -2.78
CA ALA A 64 -22.10 -2.97 -1.71
C ALA A 64 -23.10 -2.75 -0.57
N ASP A 65 -23.50 -3.85 0.10
CA ASP A 65 -24.31 -3.78 1.32
C ASP A 65 -23.42 -3.27 2.47
N ALA A 66 -23.21 -1.95 2.48
CA ALA A 66 -22.40 -1.27 3.46
C ALA A 66 -23.27 -0.88 4.66
N GLU A 67 -22.87 -1.33 5.85
CA GLU A 67 -23.56 -1.06 7.10
C GLU A 67 -22.68 -0.30 8.09
N ILE A 68 -23.33 0.49 8.96
CA ILE A 68 -22.66 1.09 10.11
C ILE A 68 -22.69 0.05 11.23
N VAL A 69 -21.52 -0.54 11.49
CA VAL A 69 -21.34 -1.57 12.52
C VAL A 69 -21.36 -0.96 13.92
N GLY A 70 -20.84 0.27 14.06
CA GLY A 70 -20.82 0.96 15.34
C GLY A 70 -19.97 2.22 15.36
N THR A 71 -19.63 2.64 16.58
CA THR A 71 -18.75 3.78 16.85
C THR A 71 -17.64 3.32 17.78
N GLU A 72 -16.40 3.64 17.42
CA GLU A 72 -15.19 3.24 18.14
C GLU A 72 -14.24 4.43 18.32
N GLU A 73 -13.39 4.37 19.33
CA GLU A 73 -12.36 5.40 19.56
C GLU A 73 -11.03 4.93 18.97
N ILE A 74 -10.56 5.62 17.92
CA ILE A 74 -9.28 5.35 17.26
C ILE A 74 -8.34 6.52 17.56
N ASP A 75 -7.27 6.27 18.31
CA ASP A 75 -6.29 7.29 18.74
C ASP A 75 -6.93 8.54 19.38
N GLY A 76 -8.02 8.35 20.14
CA GLY A 76 -8.76 9.42 20.82
C GLY A 76 -9.78 10.15 19.95
N VAL A 77 -9.95 9.75 18.68
CA VAL A 77 -10.97 10.27 17.76
C VAL A 77 -12.16 9.32 17.71
N THR A 78 -13.37 9.85 17.92
CA THR A 78 -14.60 9.08 17.79
C THR A 78 -14.84 8.81 16.31
N SER A 79 -14.86 7.54 15.93
CA SER A 79 -14.92 7.09 14.55
C SER A 79 -16.12 6.20 14.31
N THR A 80 -16.83 6.43 13.21
CA THR A 80 -17.91 5.57 12.74
C THR A 80 -17.31 4.43 11.94
N HIS A 81 -17.58 3.19 12.36
CA HIS A 81 -17.15 2.00 11.65
C HIS A 81 -18.19 1.65 10.59
N VAL A 82 -17.76 1.74 9.32
CA VAL A 82 -18.51 1.29 8.15
C VAL A 82 -17.88 0.00 7.66
N ARG A 83 -18.69 -1.01 7.40
CA ARG A 83 -18.26 -2.29 6.81
C ARG A 83 -19.09 -2.58 5.58
N GLY A 84 -18.44 -2.95 4.48
CA GLY A 84 -19.10 -3.48 3.30
C GLY A 84 -18.45 -4.79 2.86
N GLU A 85 -19.27 -5.69 2.33
CA GLU A 85 -18.82 -6.91 1.66
C GLU A 85 -18.82 -6.67 0.15
N VAL A 86 -17.73 -7.04 -0.51
CA VAL A 86 -17.53 -6.86 -1.95
C VAL A 86 -17.23 -8.22 -2.56
N SER A 87 -17.98 -8.60 -3.59
CA SER A 87 -17.65 -9.77 -4.39
C SER A 87 -16.73 -9.39 -5.54
N VAL A 88 -15.84 -10.31 -5.94
CA VAL A 88 -14.98 -10.09 -7.10
C VAL A 88 -15.79 -10.04 -8.41
N GLU A 89 -16.92 -10.75 -8.46
CA GLU A 89 -17.85 -10.68 -9.60
C GLU A 89 -18.40 -9.26 -9.79
N ASP A 90 -18.78 -8.57 -8.71
CA ASP A 90 -19.30 -7.19 -8.79
C ASP A 90 -18.23 -6.20 -9.26
N LEU A 91 -16.97 -6.39 -8.86
CA LEU A 91 -15.84 -5.57 -9.35
C LEU A 91 -15.64 -5.73 -10.86
N VAL A 92 -15.69 -6.96 -11.35
CA VAL A 92 -15.54 -7.30 -12.77
C VAL A 92 -16.72 -6.75 -13.58
N ASP A 93 -17.94 -6.90 -13.07
CA ASP A 93 -19.15 -6.38 -13.71
C ASP A 93 -19.16 -4.84 -13.76
N ALA A 94 -18.60 -4.18 -12.74
CA ALA A 94 -18.39 -2.74 -12.70
C ALA A 94 -17.18 -2.28 -13.53
N GLY A 95 -16.29 -3.19 -13.93
CA GLY A 95 -15.08 -2.89 -14.70
C GLY A 95 -14.02 -2.12 -13.90
N ILE A 96 -13.93 -2.39 -12.59
CA ILE A 96 -12.99 -1.75 -11.66
C ILE A 96 -12.05 -2.76 -10.98
N ASP A 97 -12.00 -4.00 -11.47
CA ASP A 97 -11.15 -5.06 -10.95
C ASP A 97 -9.65 -4.69 -10.99
N GLU A 98 -9.23 -3.90 -11.99
CA GLU A 98 -7.86 -3.39 -12.07
C GLU A 98 -7.48 -2.48 -10.89
N MET A 99 -8.43 -1.78 -10.25
CA MET A 99 -8.15 -0.92 -9.09
C MET A 99 -7.63 -1.70 -7.89
N LEU A 100 -7.95 -2.99 -7.81
CA LEU A 100 -7.57 -3.88 -6.72
C LEU A 100 -6.64 -5.00 -7.19
N ALA A 101 -6.18 -4.96 -8.45
CA ALA A 101 -5.25 -5.94 -8.98
C ALA A 101 -3.87 -5.85 -8.30
N ASP A 102 -3.46 -4.64 -7.90
CA ASP A 102 -2.21 -4.39 -7.17
C ASP A 102 -2.28 -4.77 -5.68
N PHE A 103 -3.43 -5.28 -5.22
CA PHE A 103 -3.63 -5.79 -3.87
C PHE A 103 -2.99 -7.18 -3.68
N ASP A 104 -1.74 -7.33 -4.10
CA ASP A 104 -0.90 -8.53 -3.96
C ASP A 104 0.31 -8.24 -3.04
N MET A 105 0.08 -7.55 -1.92
CA MET A 105 1.15 -7.18 -0.99
C MET A 105 1.64 -8.36 -0.13
N THR A 106 0.87 -9.45 -0.03
CA THR A 106 1.14 -10.58 0.87
C THR A 106 1.29 -11.93 0.16
N GLY A 107 1.33 -11.95 -1.18
CA GLY A 107 1.45 -13.17 -1.99
C GLY A 107 0.11 -13.87 -2.25
N GLY A 108 -0.96 -13.08 -2.38
CA GLY A 108 -2.31 -13.50 -2.72
C GLY A 108 -3.08 -12.29 -3.21
N SER A 109 -3.68 -12.39 -4.40
CA SER A 109 -4.42 -11.31 -5.03
C SER A 109 -5.85 -11.27 -4.50
N VAL A 110 -6.40 -10.06 -4.30
CA VAL A 110 -7.83 -9.86 -4.03
C VAL A 110 -8.71 -10.52 -5.10
N LEU A 111 -8.21 -10.68 -6.33
CA LEU A 111 -8.94 -11.33 -7.42
C LEU A 111 -8.94 -12.87 -7.34
N GLU A 112 -8.20 -13.47 -6.40
CA GLU A 112 -8.17 -14.93 -6.19
C GLU A 112 -9.21 -15.43 -5.18
N VAL A 113 -9.94 -14.52 -4.51
CA VAL A 113 -11.02 -14.85 -3.57
C VAL A 113 -12.38 -14.59 -4.21
N ASP A 114 -13.45 -15.20 -3.69
CA ASP A 114 -14.80 -14.94 -4.17
C ASP A 114 -15.32 -13.57 -3.67
N SER A 115 -14.95 -13.20 -2.45
CA SER A 115 -15.37 -11.96 -1.78
C SER A 115 -14.40 -11.57 -0.66
N PHE A 116 -14.45 -10.30 -0.28
CA PHE A 116 -13.67 -9.72 0.81
C PHE A 116 -14.47 -8.59 1.47
N THR A 117 -14.05 -8.19 2.67
CA THR A 117 -14.64 -7.07 3.40
C THR A 117 -13.75 -5.85 3.34
N ILE A 118 -14.40 -4.69 3.20
CA ILE A 118 -13.79 -3.38 3.35
C ILE A 118 -14.38 -2.76 4.61
N ASP A 119 -13.52 -2.50 5.58
CA ASP A 119 -13.87 -1.88 6.85
C ASP A 119 -13.16 -0.53 6.93
N VAL A 120 -13.92 0.55 7.10
CA VAL A 120 -13.39 1.92 7.19
C VAL A 120 -13.91 2.59 8.45
N TRP A 121 -13.00 3.14 9.24
CA TRP A 121 -13.32 3.95 10.41
C TRP A 121 -13.20 5.42 10.04
N VAL A 122 -14.31 6.13 9.99
CA VAL A 122 -14.36 7.55 9.61
C VAL A 122 -14.54 8.41 10.86
N GLY A 123 -13.57 9.29 11.13
CA GLY A 123 -13.63 10.24 12.24
C GLY A 123 -14.79 11.22 12.12
N ASP A 124 -15.14 11.90 13.22
CA ASP A 124 -16.18 12.93 13.23
C ASP A 124 -15.88 14.15 12.33
N ASP A 125 -14.61 14.32 11.94
CA ASP A 125 -14.16 15.31 10.96
C ASP A 125 -14.25 14.83 9.51
N GLY A 126 -14.79 13.63 9.28
CA GLY A 126 -14.92 13.02 7.96
C GLY A 126 -13.61 12.41 7.43
N ILE A 127 -12.56 12.39 8.24
CA ILE A 127 -11.25 11.84 7.85
C ILE A 127 -11.17 10.36 8.26
N PRO A 128 -10.83 9.45 7.33
CA PRO A 128 -10.57 8.06 7.66
C PRO A 128 -9.40 7.91 8.65
N ARG A 129 -9.59 7.07 9.66
CA ARG A 129 -8.62 6.78 10.74
C ARG A 129 -8.02 5.39 10.64
N ARG A 130 -8.80 4.46 10.10
CA ARG A 130 -8.37 3.09 9.85
C ARG A 130 -9.07 2.55 8.62
N VAL A 131 -8.33 1.72 7.89
CA VAL A 131 -8.84 0.83 6.85
C VAL A 131 -8.44 -0.59 7.23
N LEU A 132 -9.35 -1.54 7.04
CA LEU A 132 -9.08 -2.96 7.10
C LEU A 132 -9.71 -3.61 5.87
N LEU A 133 -8.91 -4.42 5.20
CA LEU A 133 -9.29 -5.23 4.06
C LEU A 133 -9.00 -6.68 4.41
N ALA A 134 -10.02 -7.54 4.34
CA ALA A 134 -9.88 -8.92 4.79
C ALA A 134 -10.70 -9.88 3.93
N ALA A 135 -10.12 -11.02 3.62
CA ALA A 135 -10.83 -12.17 3.08
C ALA A 135 -10.55 -13.38 3.96
N GLU A 136 -11.59 -14.13 4.30
CA GLU A 136 -11.47 -15.30 5.17
C GLU A 136 -10.41 -16.28 4.63
N ASP A 137 -9.48 -16.68 5.51
CA ASP A 137 -8.39 -17.62 5.22
C ASP A 137 -7.46 -17.25 4.04
N ALA A 138 -7.53 -16.02 3.51
CA ALA A 138 -6.72 -15.57 2.38
C ALA A 138 -5.76 -14.44 2.77
N PHE A 139 -6.28 -13.28 3.18
CA PHE A 139 -5.46 -12.13 3.56
C PHE A 139 -6.14 -11.23 4.59
N GLU A 140 -5.32 -10.47 5.31
CA GLU A 140 -5.76 -9.38 6.18
C GLU A 140 -4.74 -8.23 6.03
N PHE A 141 -5.23 -7.07 5.62
CA PHE A 141 -4.45 -5.85 5.48
C PHE A 141 -5.10 -4.74 6.30
N SER A 142 -4.29 -4.06 7.13
CA SER A 142 -4.77 -2.98 7.99
C SER A 142 -3.86 -1.77 7.87
N MET A 143 -4.47 -0.59 7.73
CA MET A 143 -3.78 0.70 7.65
C MET A 143 -4.36 1.66 8.69
N ASP A 144 -3.49 2.25 9.52
CA ASP A 144 -3.84 3.29 10.48
C ASP A 144 -3.38 4.66 9.97
N ILE A 145 -4.31 5.61 9.91
CA ILE A 145 -4.06 6.99 9.50
C ILE A 145 -4.07 7.89 10.73
N ARG A 146 -2.86 8.26 11.19
CA ARG A 146 -2.67 8.99 12.45
C ARG A 146 -2.68 10.51 12.30
N SER A 147 -2.16 11.02 11.19
CA SER A 147 -1.99 12.44 10.93
C SER A 147 -2.30 12.76 9.47
N VAL A 148 -3.11 13.79 9.23
CA VAL A 148 -3.48 14.25 7.89
C VAL A 148 -3.29 15.76 7.82
N GLY A 149 -2.69 16.25 6.73
CA GLY A 149 -2.48 17.68 6.48
C GLY A 149 -1.30 18.31 7.23
N GLU A 150 -0.55 17.52 8.02
CA GLU A 150 0.70 17.98 8.63
C GLU A 150 1.83 17.94 7.61
N PRO A 151 2.67 18.99 7.52
CA PRO A 151 3.80 18.98 6.62
C PRO A 151 4.81 17.93 7.09
N VAL A 152 5.05 16.93 6.27
CA VAL A 152 6.12 15.95 6.47
C VAL A 152 7.37 16.38 5.69
N GLU A 153 8.52 16.36 6.35
CA GLU A 153 9.80 16.56 5.68
C GLU A 153 10.46 15.19 5.46
N VAL A 154 10.51 14.75 4.20
CA VAL A 154 11.22 13.52 3.80
C VAL A 154 12.55 13.92 3.19
N VAL A 155 13.65 13.52 3.83
CA VAL A 155 15.01 13.89 3.42
C VAL A 155 15.67 12.71 2.71
N ALA A 156 16.30 12.99 1.57
CA ALA A 156 17.09 12.01 0.84
C ALA A 156 18.23 11.51 1.72
N PRO A 157 18.54 10.20 1.69
CA PRO A 157 19.73 9.70 2.34
C PRO A 157 21.00 10.40 1.80
N PRO A 158 22.08 10.48 2.60
CA PRO A 158 23.37 10.98 2.12
C PRO A 158 23.83 10.19 0.89
N ALA A 159 24.32 10.88 -0.15
CA ALA A 159 24.67 10.24 -1.41
C ALA A 159 25.75 9.15 -1.28
N ASP A 160 26.65 9.25 -0.29
CA ASP A 160 27.66 8.24 0.04
C ASP A 160 27.09 6.99 0.73
N GLN A 161 25.82 7.04 1.16
CA GLN A 161 25.10 5.93 1.79
C GLN A 161 24.08 5.27 0.85
N VAL A 162 24.07 5.65 -0.44
CA VAL A 162 23.15 5.13 -1.45
C VAL A 162 23.96 4.37 -2.49
N THR A 163 23.57 3.13 -2.76
CA THR A 163 23.95 2.43 -3.99
C THR A 163 22.77 2.49 -4.95
N TRP A 164 23.00 2.84 -6.22
CA TRP A 164 21.92 2.94 -7.19
C TRP A 164 21.63 1.57 -7.81
N MET A 165 20.35 1.27 -8.01
CA MET A 165 19.93 -0.02 -8.57
C MET A 165 20.46 -0.24 -10.00
N GLU A 166 20.60 0.83 -10.79
CA GLU A 166 21.20 0.78 -12.13
C GLU A 166 22.64 0.24 -12.13
N ASP A 167 23.42 0.58 -11.09
CA ASP A 167 24.80 0.11 -10.93
C ASP A 167 24.85 -1.39 -10.56
N LEU A 168 23.84 -1.87 -9.83
CA LEU A 168 23.72 -3.27 -9.42
C LEU A 168 23.28 -4.19 -10.55
N VAL A 169 22.30 -3.74 -11.35
CA VAL A 169 21.79 -4.51 -12.50
C VAL A 169 22.83 -4.59 -13.60
N GLY A 170 23.60 -3.52 -13.81
CA GLY A 170 24.72 -3.51 -14.78
C GLY A 170 25.83 -4.51 -14.45
N ASP A 171 26.09 -4.79 -13.18
CA ASP A 171 27.12 -5.75 -12.73
C ASP A 171 26.61 -7.21 -12.76
N PHE A 172 25.30 -7.43 -12.67
CA PHE A 172 24.67 -8.76 -12.62
C PHE A 172 24.28 -9.37 -13.98
N GLY A 173 24.55 -8.70 -15.11
CA GLY A 173 24.36 -9.29 -16.43
C GLY A 173 22.92 -9.65 -16.78
N PHE A 174 21.93 -9.01 -16.17
CA PHE A 174 20.55 -9.04 -16.64
C PHE A 174 20.40 -8.05 -17.79
N GLU A 175 20.54 -8.53 -19.03
CA GLU A 175 20.11 -7.75 -20.19
C GLU A 175 18.59 -7.56 -20.13
N PRO A 176 18.06 -6.32 -20.15
CA PRO A 176 16.62 -6.12 -20.29
C PRO A 176 16.17 -6.68 -21.65
N ALA A 177 15.12 -7.49 -21.63
CA ALA A 177 14.51 -8.09 -22.83
C ALA A 177 13.68 -7.05 -23.62
#